data_AF-A0A924L450-F1
#
_entry.id   AF-A0A924L450-F1
#
_cell.length_a   1.000
_cell.length_b   1.000
_cell.length_c   1.000
_cell.angle_alpha   90.00
_cell.angle_beta   90.00
_cell.angle_gamma   90.00
#
_symmetry.space_group_name_H-M   'P 1'
#
loop_
_entity.id
_entity.type
_entity.pdbx_description
1 polymer ?
#
loop_
_entity_poly.entity_id
_entity_poly.type
_entity_poly.pdbx_seq_one_letter_code
_entity_poly.pdbx_strand_id
1 'polypeptide(L)'
;MKYPRKLSSGSNNTVIVISDAEVAKLFIGDTRSEIGSEAEKMQFSNTVNNLVVKFVRLDYNEILQAEMLVMERIHPIDFRAYETEIRQLWLDIFEDELKQLHEAGFVHRDLRRPSNIGGLAFDNVLLTHTGLRLIDVGISALQKQVGDKIFEKYIEIENKEMAAFSEYFRNR
;
A
#
# COMPACT_ATOMS: atom_id res chain seq x y z
N MET A 1 1.39 21.01 -18.21
CA MET A 1 1.63 20.10 -17.06
C MET A 1 1.73 18.67 -17.61
N LYS A 2 2.85 17.96 -17.42
CA LYS A 2 3.09 16.63 -18.06
C LYS A 2 2.06 15.57 -17.66
N TYR A 3 1.50 15.67 -16.45
CA TYR A 3 0.50 14.74 -15.92
C TYR A 3 -0.72 15.52 -15.37
N PRO A 4 -1.74 15.80 -16.21
CA PRO A 4 -2.89 16.63 -15.80
C PRO A 4 -3.78 15.95 -14.74
N ARG A 5 -3.69 14.62 -14.59
CA ARG A 5 -4.45 13.81 -13.64
C ARG A 5 -3.57 13.19 -12.54
N LYS A 6 -2.50 13.88 -12.15
CA LYS A 6 -1.57 13.39 -11.12
C LYS A 6 -2.22 13.40 -9.74
N LEU A 7 -2.12 12.27 -9.01
CA LEU A 7 -2.48 12.20 -7.59
C LEU A 7 -1.26 12.39 -6.70
N SER A 8 -0.17 11.69 -7.00
CA SER A 8 1.05 11.73 -6.22
C SER A 8 2.28 11.59 -7.10
N SER A 9 3.43 11.95 -6.55
CA SER A 9 4.74 11.74 -7.16
C SER A 9 5.73 11.44 -6.05
N GLY A 10 6.36 10.26 -6.11
CA GLY A 10 7.50 9.90 -5.29
C GLY A 10 8.82 10.23 -5.99
N SER A 11 9.93 9.75 -5.42
CA SER A 11 11.28 9.96 -5.98
C SER A 11 11.46 9.32 -7.36
N ASN A 12 10.82 8.17 -7.59
CA ASN A 12 11.01 7.37 -8.82
C ASN A 12 9.74 7.27 -9.67
N ASN A 13 8.56 7.24 -9.03
CA ASN A 13 7.31 6.88 -9.68
C ASN A 13 6.23 7.96 -9.50
N THR A 14 5.38 8.13 -10.52
CA THR A 14 4.25 9.05 -10.50
C THR A 14 2.94 8.26 -10.55
N VAL A 15 1.96 8.61 -9.73
CA VAL A 15 0.63 7.98 -9.77
C VAL A 15 -0.36 8.93 -10.45
N ILE A 16 -1.07 8.41 -11.45
CA ILE A 16 -2.07 9.16 -12.23
C ILE A 16 -3.44 8.49 -12.15
N VAL A 17 -4.50 9.28 -12.29
CA VAL A 17 -5.87 8.76 -12.47
C VAL A 17 -6.05 8.33 -13.92
N ILE A 18 -6.50 7.09 -14.11
CA ILE A 18 -6.95 6.56 -15.40
C ILE A 18 -8.46 6.80 -15.56
N SER A 19 -9.23 6.41 -14.54
CA SER A 19 -10.69 6.54 -14.50
C SER A 19 -11.20 6.80 -13.07
N ASP A 20 -12.51 6.81 -12.88
CA ASP A 20 -13.09 6.88 -11.52
C ASP A 20 -12.82 5.63 -10.70
N ALA A 21 -12.52 4.50 -11.34
CA ALA A 21 -12.25 3.22 -10.66
C ALA A 21 -10.77 2.83 -10.65
N GLU A 22 -9.91 3.46 -11.46
CA GLU A 22 -8.53 3.02 -11.68
C GLU A 22 -7.50 4.14 -11.59
N VAL A 23 -6.35 3.81 -11.02
CA VAL A 23 -5.13 4.62 -11.03
C VAL A 23 -3.97 3.79 -11.60
N ALA A 24 -2.94 4.47 -12.09
CA ALA A 24 -1.73 3.83 -12.58
C ALA A 24 -0.49 4.43 -11.92
N LYS A 25 0.39 3.58 -11.41
CA LYS A 25 1.77 3.94 -11.05
C LYS A 25 2.63 3.81 -12.31
N LEU A 26 3.26 4.90 -12.71
CA LEU A 26 4.07 4.99 -13.92
C LEU A 26 5.52 4.61 -13.61
N PHE A 27 6.07 3.73 -14.43
CA PHE A 27 7.44 3.26 -14.41
C PHE A 27 8.12 3.71 -15.71
N ILE A 28 9.15 4.55 -15.60
CA ILE A 28 9.84 5.17 -16.74
C ILE A 28 11.32 4.82 -16.69
N GLY A 29 11.89 4.36 -17.80
CA GLY A 29 13.27 3.87 -17.87
C GLY A 29 13.36 2.36 -17.63
N ASP A 30 14.54 1.85 -17.26
CA ASP A 30 14.74 0.41 -17.03
C ASP A 30 14.22 0.01 -15.65
N THR A 31 12.93 -0.32 -15.60
CA THR A 31 12.16 -0.58 -14.37
C THR A 31 11.46 -1.94 -14.39
N ARG A 32 11.83 -2.79 -15.36
CA ARG A 32 11.21 -4.10 -15.62
C ARG A 32 11.19 -5.01 -14.39
N SER A 33 12.25 -4.98 -13.58
CA SER A 33 12.33 -5.74 -12.33
C SER A 33 11.44 -5.16 -11.23
N GLU A 34 11.27 -3.84 -11.19
CA GLU A 34 10.50 -3.14 -10.16
C GLU A 34 9.00 -3.36 -10.36
N ILE A 35 8.50 -3.13 -11.58
CA ILE A 35 7.07 -3.27 -11.89
C ILE A 35 6.59 -4.72 -11.72
N GLY A 36 7.39 -5.69 -12.18
CA GLY A 36 7.06 -7.11 -12.05
C GLY A 36 7.04 -7.55 -10.59
N SER A 37 8.01 -7.09 -9.79
CA SER A 37 8.07 -7.42 -8.36
C SER A 37 6.90 -6.81 -7.58
N GLU A 38 6.54 -5.56 -7.86
CA GLU A 38 5.41 -4.90 -7.18
C GLU A 38 4.06 -5.51 -7.58
N ALA A 39 3.89 -5.85 -8.86
CA ALA A 39 2.70 -6.56 -9.34
C ALA A 39 2.55 -7.94 -8.68
N GLU A 40 3.63 -8.73 -8.58
CA GLU A 40 3.62 -10.05 -7.93
C GLU A 40 3.17 -9.94 -6.47
N LYS A 41 3.72 -8.96 -5.73
CA LYS A 41 3.39 -8.74 -4.32
C LYS A 41 1.92 -8.35 -4.13
N MET A 42 1.39 -7.45 -4.96
CA MET A 42 -0.04 -7.10 -4.89
C MET A 42 -0.92 -8.30 -5.23
N GLN A 43 -0.65 -8.98 -6.34
CA GLN A 43 -1.41 -10.16 -6.74
C GLN A 43 -1.42 -11.22 -5.64
N PHE A 44 -0.27 -11.48 -5.01
CA PHE A 44 -0.18 -12.38 -3.86
C PHE A 44 -1.04 -11.91 -2.69
N SER A 45 -0.89 -10.66 -2.26
CA SER A 45 -1.68 -10.13 -1.12
C SER A 45 -3.19 -10.19 -1.39
N ASN A 46 -3.62 -9.94 -2.62
CA ASN A 46 -5.02 -9.95 -3.02
C ASN A 46 -5.64 -11.37 -3.05
N THR A 47 -4.85 -12.45 -2.99
CA THR A 47 -5.38 -13.81 -2.81
C THR A 47 -5.66 -14.15 -1.36
N VAL A 48 -5.06 -13.42 -0.41
CA VAL A 48 -5.20 -13.66 1.03
C VAL A 48 -6.43 -12.93 1.56
N ASN A 49 -6.49 -11.61 1.36
CA ASN A 49 -7.62 -10.77 1.75
C ASN A 49 -7.65 -9.48 0.92
N ASN A 50 -8.51 -8.53 1.29
CA ASN A 50 -8.69 -7.28 0.57
C ASN A 50 -7.92 -6.11 1.19
N LEU A 51 -6.99 -6.33 2.12
CA LEU A 51 -6.36 -5.24 2.85
C LEU A 51 -5.53 -4.33 1.92
N VAL A 52 -4.68 -4.92 1.09
CA VAL A 52 -3.87 -4.21 0.08
C VAL A 52 -4.73 -3.81 -1.12
N VAL A 53 -4.45 -2.65 -1.71
CA VAL A 53 -5.04 -2.17 -2.97
C VAL A 53 -5.05 -3.26 -4.05
N LYS A 54 -6.15 -3.37 -4.80
CA LYS A 54 -6.32 -4.41 -5.82
C LYS A 54 -5.49 -4.12 -7.04
N PHE A 55 -4.66 -5.08 -7.42
CA PHE A 55 -4.07 -5.16 -8.74
C PHE A 55 -5.16 -5.34 -9.80
N VAL A 56 -5.08 -4.59 -10.90
CA VAL A 56 -5.98 -4.73 -12.05
C VAL A 56 -5.24 -5.33 -13.23
N ARG A 57 -4.20 -4.64 -13.72
CA ARG A 57 -3.40 -5.08 -14.88
C ARG A 57 -2.04 -4.39 -14.95
N LEU A 58 -1.14 -4.99 -15.71
CA LEU A 58 0.00 -4.28 -16.30
C LEU A 58 -0.40 -3.74 -17.67
N ASP A 59 0.06 -2.54 -17.98
CA ASP A 59 -0.32 -1.83 -19.21
C ASP A 59 0.85 -0.94 -19.69
N TYR A 60 0.75 -0.38 -20.89
CA TYR A 60 1.75 0.55 -21.43
C TYR A 60 1.06 1.80 -22.00
N ASN A 61 1.57 2.97 -21.64
CA ASN A 61 1.06 4.23 -22.17
C ASN A 61 1.98 4.76 -23.27
N GLU A 62 1.53 4.68 -24.52
CA GLU A 62 2.28 5.15 -25.69
C GLU A 62 2.58 6.66 -25.68
N ILE A 63 1.70 7.49 -25.10
CA ILE A 63 1.90 8.94 -25.09
C ILE A 63 2.98 9.32 -24.07
N LEU A 64 2.95 8.66 -22.92
CA LEU A 64 3.89 8.93 -21.82
C LEU A 64 5.19 8.12 -21.94
N GLN A 65 5.22 7.12 -22.84
CA GLN A 65 6.29 6.14 -23.00
C GLN A 65 6.65 5.51 -21.65
N ALA A 66 5.64 4.96 -20.97
CA ALA A 66 5.74 4.47 -19.60
C ALA A 66 5.00 3.15 -19.43
N GLU A 67 5.66 2.20 -18.74
CA GLU A 67 5.00 1.01 -18.22
C GLU A 67 4.10 1.42 -17.04
N MET A 68 2.95 0.75 -16.91
CA MET A 68 1.92 1.12 -15.95
C MET A 68 1.51 -0.09 -15.12
N LEU A 69 1.55 0.09 -13.81
CA LEU A 69 0.91 -0.78 -12.84
C LEU A 69 -0.46 -0.20 -12.52
N VAL A 70 -1.50 -0.78 -13.12
CA VAL A 70 -2.89 -0.33 -12.94
C VAL A 70 -3.51 -1.04 -11.75
N MET A 71 -4.08 -0.25 -10.86
CA MET A 71 -4.69 -0.70 -9.61
C MET A 71 -6.01 0.02 -9.35
N GLU A 72 -6.83 -0.50 -8.44
CA GLU A 72 -8.07 0.16 -8.05
C GLU A 72 -7.78 1.56 -7.48
N ARG A 73 -8.71 2.48 -7.69
CA ARG A 73 -8.66 3.82 -7.14
C ARG A 73 -9.31 3.86 -5.76
N ILE A 74 -8.52 4.23 -4.75
CA ILE A 74 -9.03 4.46 -3.40
C ILE A 74 -9.28 5.96 -3.19
N HIS A 75 -10.43 6.29 -2.62
CA HIS A 75 -10.80 7.64 -2.19
C HIS A 75 -10.68 7.72 -0.67
N PRO A 76 -9.53 8.18 -0.13
CA PRO A 76 -9.32 8.22 1.31
C PRO A 76 -10.22 9.26 1.97
N ILE A 77 -10.65 8.95 3.19
CA ILE A 77 -11.52 9.78 4.02
C ILE A 77 -10.74 10.22 5.26
N ASP A 78 -11.01 11.43 5.76
CA ASP A 78 -10.47 11.91 7.04
C ASP A 78 -10.99 11.03 8.19
N PHE A 79 -10.12 10.73 9.15
CA PHE A 79 -10.48 9.84 10.26
C PHE A 79 -11.62 10.39 11.12
N ARG A 80 -11.80 11.71 11.17
CA ARG A 80 -12.90 12.36 11.90
C ARG A 80 -14.26 12.19 11.22
N ALA A 81 -14.32 11.53 10.06
CA ALA A 81 -15.57 11.20 9.41
C ALA A 81 -16.35 10.08 10.11
N TYR A 82 -15.74 9.36 11.06
CA TYR A 82 -16.36 8.26 11.78
C TYR A 82 -16.14 8.35 13.29
N GLU A 83 -17.11 7.85 14.04
CA GLU A 83 -17.09 7.74 15.50
C GLU A 83 -15.93 6.84 15.96
N THR A 84 -15.45 7.08 17.18
CA THR A 84 -14.30 6.36 17.75
C THR A 84 -14.56 4.86 17.85
N GLU A 85 -15.80 4.45 18.11
CA GLU A 85 -16.21 3.04 18.19
C GLU A 85 -16.08 2.33 16.83
N ILE A 86 -16.53 2.96 15.74
CA ILE A 86 -16.41 2.44 14.38
C ILE A 86 -14.92 2.31 14.01
N ARG A 87 -14.12 3.33 14.34
CA ARG A 87 -12.67 3.31 14.10
C ARG A 87 -11.99 2.20 14.88
N GLN A 88 -12.37 1.96 16.13
CA GLN A 88 -11.82 0.89 16.92
C GLN A 88 -12.10 -0.48 16.28
N LEU A 89 -13.33 -0.70 15.81
CA LEU A 89 -13.69 -1.94 15.10
C LEU A 89 -12.84 -2.12 13.83
N TRP A 90 -12.66 -1.06 13.03
CA TRP A 90 -11.83 -1.14 11.82
C TRP A 90 -10.35 -1.33 12.11
N LEU A 91 -9.85 -0.80 13.23
CA LEU A 91 -8.49 -1.06 13.67
C LEU A 91 -8.30 -2.53 14.04
N ASP A 92 -9.28 -3.14 14.71
CA ASP A 92 -9.23 -4.54 15.10
C ASP A 92 -9.26 -5.46 13.85
N ILE A 93 -10.12 -5.13 12.87
CA ILE A 93 -10.17 -5.84 11.57
C ILE A 93 -8.86 -5.68 10.81
N PHE A 94 -8.31 -4.47 10.77
CA PHE A 94 -7.04 -4.19 10.08
C PHE A 94 -5.88 -4.99 10.67
N GLU A 95 -5.80 -5.09 12.01
CA GLU A 95 -4.77 -5.90 12.67
C GLU A 95 -4.92 -7.39 12.37
N ASP A 96 -6.15 -7.90 12.31
CA ASP A 96 -6.42 -9.30 11.95
C ASP A 96 -6.07 -9.59 10.49
N GLU A 97 -6.48 -8.74 9.55
CA GLU A 97 -6.14 -8.88 8.13
C GLU A 97 -4.63 -8.76 7.88
N LEU A 98 -3.93 -7.91 8.64
CA LEU A 98 -2.47 -7.82 8.57
C LEU A 98 -1.79 -9.11 9.04
N LYS A 99 -2.30 -9.73 10.12
CA LYS A 99 -1.80 -11.04 10.60
C LYS A 99 -2.03 -12.15 9.58
N GLN A 100 -3.20 -12.17 8.94
CA GLN A 100 -3.49 -13.13 7.86
C GLN A 100 -2.47 -13.00 6.71
N LEU A 101 -2.07 -11.77 6.35
CA LEU A 101 -1.01 -11.55 5.37
C LEU A 101 0.35 -12.08 5.85
N HIS A 102 0.72 -11.84 7.11
CA HIS A 102 1.95 -12.38 7.71
C HIS A 102 1.98 -13.90 7.66
N GLU A 103 0.90 -14.55 8.07
CA GLU A 103 0.74 -16.01 8.07
C GLU A 103 0.82 -16.60 6.67
N ALA A 104 0.30 -15.88 5.66
CA ALA A 104 0.42 -16.27 4.27
C ALA A 104 1.84 -16.08 3.69
N GLY A 105 2.72 -15.34 4.36
CA GLY A 105 4.08 -15.07 3.89
C GLY A 105 4.23 -13.74 3.16
N PHE A 106 3.39 -12.74 3.45
CA PHE A 106 3.52 -11.36 2.99
C PHE A 106 3.82 -10.42 4.16
N VAL A 107 4.70 -9.43 3.96
CA VAL A 107 4.97 -8.36 4.93
C VAL A 107 5.07 -7.02 4.19
N HIS A 108 4.36 -5.98 4.65
CA HIS A 108 4.22 -4.71 3.92
C HIS A 108 5.50 -3.87 3.96
N ARG A 109 6.16 -3.81 5.11
CA ARG A 109 7.42 -3.10 5.42
C ARG A 109 7.38 -1.58 5.34
N ASP A 110 6.20 -0.99 5.23
CA ASP A 110 6.05 0.46 5.09
C ASP A 110 4.74 0.96 5.73
N LEU A 111 4.39 0.43 6.91
CA LEU A 111 3.25 0.96 7.66
C LEU A 111 3.60 2.33 8.22
N ARG A 112 4.83 2.48 8.71
CA ARG A 112 5.34 3.76 9.25
C ARG A 112 6.55 4.24 8.47
N ARG A 113 6.46 5.45 7.91
CA ARG A 113 7.61 6.09 7.28
C ARG A 113 8.74 6.37 8.28
N PRO A 114 10.01 6.24 7.85
CA PRO A 114 11.16 6.73 8.60
C PRO A 114 11.01 8.23 8.95
N SER A 115 11.32 8.59 10.20
CA SER A 115 11.13 9.97 10.72
C SER A 115 11.97 11.04 10.03
N ASN A 116 12.96 10.65 9.24
CA ASN A 116 13.86 11.52 8.49
C ASN A 116 13.38 11.83 7.05
N ILE A 117 12.20 11.32 6.66
CA ILE A 117 11.60 11.54 5.34
C ILE A 117 10.36 12.42 5.52
N GLY A 118 10.16 13.41 4.64
CA GLY A 118 8.96 14.25 4.65
C GLY A 118 7.70 13.47 4.31
N GLY A 119 6.56 13.84 4.91
CA GLY A 119 5.27 13.17 4.72
C GLY A 119 4.52 12.96 6.04
N LEU A 120 3.35 12.34 5.99
CA LEU A 120 2.68 11.85 7.19
C LEU A 120 3.29 10.50 7.59
N ALA A 121 3.35 10.21 8.88
CA ALA A 121 3.99 9.01 9.38
C ALA A 121 3.36 7.70 8.88
N PHE A 122 2.05 7.70 8.58
CA PHE A 122 1.26 6.52 8.21
C PHE A 122 0.47 6.75 6.93
N ASP A 123 1.09 7.35 5.91
CA ASP A 123 0.38 7.73 4.68
C ASP A 123 0.02 6.56 3.75
N ASN A 124 0.63 5.41 3.94
CA ASN A 124 0.27 4.18 3.22
C ASN A 124 -0.95 3.47 3.83
N VAL A 125 -1.46 3.95 4.97
CA VAL A 125 -2.69 3.44 5.60
C VAL A 125 -3.84 4.42 5.33
N LEU A 126 -4.78 4.00 4.49
CA LEU A 126 -5.90 4.84 4.04
C LEU A 126 -7.19 4.41 4.72
N LEU A 127 -7.96 5.37 5.24
CA LEU A 127 -9.33 5.10 5.67
C LEU A 127 -10.30 5.22 4.50
N THR A 128 -11.21 4.26 4.39
CA THR A 128 -12.27 4.22 3.39
C THR A 128 -13.64 4.07 4.06
N HIS A 129 -14.70 4.02 3.27
CA HIS A 129 -16.05 3.78 3.77
C HIS A 129 -16.27 2.35 4.30
N THR A 130 -15.38 1.41 3.99
CA THR A 130 -15.47 0.01 4.44
C THR A 130 -14.39 -0.38 5.46
N GLY A 131 -13.52 0.56 5.86
CA GLY A 131 -12.41 0.29 6.76
C GLY A 131 -11.06 0.76 6.22
N LEU A 132 -9.99 0.28 6.83
CA LEU A 132 -8.62 0.65 6.50
C LEU A 132 -8.10 -0.17 5.31
N ARG A 133 -7.24 0.44 4.48
CA ARG A 133 -6.61 -0.16 3.30
C ARG A 133 -5.13 0.19 3.24
N LEU A 134 -4.33 -0.70 2.67
CA LEU A 134 -2.90 -0.49 2.43
C LEU A 134 -2.61 -0.18 0.96
N ILE A 135 -1.69 0.76 0.75
CA ILE A 135 -1.15 1.12 -0.57
C ILE A 135 0.38 1.06 -0.57
N ASP A 136 0.96 1.03 -1.76
CA ASP A 136 2.41 1.06 -2.01
C ASP A 136 3.18 -0.13 -1.43
N VAL A 137 3.17 -1.23 -2.18
CA VAL A 137 3.88 -2.47 -1.80
C VAL A 137 5.28 -2.58 -2.42
N GLY A 138 5.84 -1.46 -2.87
CA GLY A 138 7.13 -1.44 -3.57
C GLY A 138 8.25 -2.10 -2.76
N ILE A 139 8.32 -1.80 -1.46
CA ILE A 139 9.34 -2.36 -0.56
C ILE A 139 8.87 -3.57 0.25
N SER A 140 7.62 -4.01 0.08
CA SER A 140 7.11 -5.23 0.72
C SER A 140 7.93 -6.45 0.33
N ALA A 141 7.82 -7.53 1.11
CA ALA A 141 8.55 -8.76 0.85
C ALA A 141 7.63 -9.97 0.93
N LEU A 142 7.90 -10.96 0.08
CA LEU A 142 7.34 -12.30 0.20
C LEU A 142 8.34 -13.20 0.92
N GLN A 143 7.87 -14.08 1.81
CA GLN A 143 8.71 -15.02 2.55
C GLN A 143 9.60 -15.84 1.60
N LYS A 144 9.04 -16.32 0.47
CA LYS A 144 9.77 -17.06 -0.56
C LYS A 144 10.93 -16.29 -1.21
N GLN A 145 10.92 -14.95 -1.16
CA GLN A 145 11.95 -14.11 -1.76
C GLN A 145 13.12 -13.84 -0.80
N VAL A 146 12.86 -13.81 0.52
CA VAL A 146 13.84 -13.38 1.53
C VAL A 146 14.27 -14.48 2.52
N GLY A 147 13.51 -15.57 2.59
CA GLY A 147 13.71 -16.67 3.54
C GLY A 147 13.24 -16.34 4.96
N ASP A 148 13.06 -17.39 5.77
CA ASP A 148 12.35 -17.34 7.05
C ASP A 148 12.96 -16.34 8.03
N LYS A 149 14.27 -16.41 8.27
CA LYS A 149 14.96 -15.57 9.26
C LYS A 149 14.86 -14.07 8.97
N ILE A 150 14.84 -13.68 7.69
CA ILE A 150 14.73 -12.28 7.30
C ILE A 150 13.25 -11.86 7.39
N PHE A 151 12.35 -12.73 6.95
CA PHE A 151 10.92 -12.51 7.01
C PHE A 151 10.40 -12.31 8.44
N GLU A 152 10.82 -13.15 9.38
CA GLU A 152 10.49 -13.03 10.81
C GLU A 152 10.91 -11.66 11.39
N LYS A 153 12.12 -11.19 11.05
CA LYS A 153 12.58 -9.84 11.47
C LYS A 153 11.73 -8.72 10.88
N TYR A 154 11.23 -8.88 9.66
CA TYR A 154 10.33 -7.88 9.07
C TYR A 154 8.98 -7.86 9.77
N ILE A 155 8.42 -9.03 10.13
CA ILE A 155 7.19 -9.11 10.93
C ILE A 155 7.38 -8.44 12.30
N GLU A 156 8.51 -8.69 12.97
CA GLU A 156 8.80 -8.05 14.27
C GLU A 156 8.82 -6.52 14.19
N ILE A 157 9.36 -5.96 13.10
CA ILE A 157 9.39 -4.52 12.86
C ILE A 157 7.98 -4.02 12.54
N GLU A 158 7.28 -4.68 11.62
CA GLU A 158 5.93 -4.29 11.22
C GLU A 158 4.93 -4.34 12.38
N ASN A 159 5.05 -5.30 13.30
CA ASN A 159 4.24 -5.35 14.52
C ASN A 159 4.49 -4.15 15.45
N LYS A 160 5.72 -3.62 15.50
CA LYS A 160 6.01 -2.38 16.26
C LYS A 160 5.42 -1.16 15.57
N GLU A 161 5.46 -1.12 14.23
CA GLU A 161 4.83 -0.06 13.44
C GLU A 161 3.31 -0.10 13.59
N MET A 162 2.70 -1.29 13.59
CA MET A 162 1.29 -1.52 13.85
C MET A 162 0.87 -1.02 15.23
N ALA A 163 1.64 -1.34 16.28
CA ALA A 163 1.38 -0.83 17.63
C ALA A 163 1.41 0.72 17.67
N ALA A 164 2.38 1.34 17.00
CA ALA A 164 2.46 2.80 16.89
C ALA A 164 1.29 3.40 16.09
N PHE A 165 0.86 2.72 15.02
CA PHE A 165 -0.30 3.14 14.24
C PHE A 165 -1.59 3.06 15.06
N SER A 166 -1.79 1.99 15.84
CA SER A 166 -2.93 1.83 16.75
C SER A 166 -3.05 3.00 17.73
N GLU A 167 -1.94 3.40 18.37
CA GLU A 167 -1.93 4.55 19.28
C GLU A 167 -2.23 5.86 18.53
N TYR A 168 -1.62 6.06 17.37
CA TYR A 168 -1.86 7.23 16.54
C TYR A 168 -3.33 7.33 16.10
N PHE A 169 -3.93 6.25 15.61
CA PHE A 169 -5.26 6.22 15.01
C PHE A 169 -6.38 6.45 16.04
N ARG A 170 -6.21 5.92 17.27
CA ARG A 170 -7.16 6.11 18.38
C ARG A 170 -7.18 7.55 18.90
N ASN A 171 -6.06 8.27 18.80
CA ASN A 171 -5.91 9.64 19.29
C ASN A 171 -6.32 10.71 18.25
N ARG A 172 -6.89 10.32 17.11
CA ARG A 172 -7.34 11.22 16.04
C ARG A 172 -8.80 11.63 16.17
#